data_AF-A0A2M6WUL6-F1
#
_entry.id   AF-A0A2M6WUL6-F1
#
_cell.length_a   1.000
_cell.length_b   1.000
_cell.length_c   1.000
_cell.angle_alpha   90.00
_cell.angle_beta   90.00
_cell.angle_gamma   90.00
#
_symmetry.space_group_name_H-M   'P 1'
#
loop_
_entity.id
_entity.type
_entity.pdbx_description
1 polymer ?
#
loop_
_entity_poly.entity_id
_entity_poly.type
_entity_poly.pdbx_seq_one_letter_code
_entity_poly.pdbx_strand_id
1 'polypeptide(L)'
;MKIWRHFFINIFFLFNIYSYLYNMKTIIKPENLRFLFREKNNNGAEFTVKSLKTNKDYTFKISRSLWNEKWYTHVKVEQGYQDYKRLGTFADGQITDKKQVVDTPAAKAIAWVLRQISGGDYSKLNNNVEIMHTGACLVCGKKLTDAESIEHGIGPVCRS
;
A
#
# COMPACT_ATOMS: atom_id res chain seq x y z
N MET A 1 -43.92 -32.35 -19.02
CA MET A 1 -43.35 -30.98 -19.08
C MET A 1 -42.75 -30.63 -17.71
N LYS A 2 -41.57 -31.16 -17.36
CA LYS A 2 -41.02 -31.06 -15.98
C LYS A 2 -39.52 -31.37 -15.91
N ILE A 3 -38.65 -30.66 -16.66
CA ILE A 3 -37.19 -30.92 -16.62
C ILE A 3 -36.33 -29.63 -16.55
N TRP A 4 -36.90 -28.44 -16.76
CA TRP A 4 -36.11 -27.21 -16.95
C TRP A 4 -35.86 -26.37 -15.69
N ARG A 5 -35.76 -26.98 -14.50
CA ARG A 5 -35.62 -26.22 -13.24
C ARG A 5 -34.34 -26.49 -12.45
N HIS A 6 -33.53 -27.47 -12.84
CA HIS A 6 -32.29 -27.82 -12.13
C HIS A 6 -30.99 -27.28 -12.75
N PHE A 7 -31.02 -26.75 -13.98
CA PHE A 7 -29.81 -26.30 -14.67
C PHE A 7 -29.40 -24.84 -14.37
N PHE A 8 -30.30 -24.01 -13.85
CA PHE A 8 -30.04 -22.59 -13.63
C PHE A 8 -29.37 -22.24 -12.29
N ILE A 9 -29.33 -23.17 -11.32
CA ILE A 9 -28.81 -22.88 -9.98
C ILE A 9 -27.27 -23.01 -9.93
N ASN A 10 -26.64 -23.79 -10.82
CA ASN A 10 -25.20 -24.07 -10.75
C ASN A 10 -24.29 -23.02 -11.40
N ILE A 11 -24.79 -22.22 -12.35
CA ILE A 11 -23.95 -21.23 -13.07
C ILE A 11 -23.70 -19.97 -12.22
N PHE A 12 -24.67 -19.56 -11.39
CA PHE A 12 -24.50 -18.41 -10.49
C PHE A 12 -23.49 -18.67 -9.35
N PHE A 13 -23.39 -19.91 -8.88
CA PHE A 13 -22.44 -20.28 -7.83
C PHE A 13 -20.99 -20.27 -8.35
N LEU A 14 -20.75 -20.75 -9.58
CA LEU A 14 -19.41 -20.83 -10.16
C LEU A 14 -18.82 -19.44 -10.50
N PHE A 15 -19.64 -18.47 -10.93
CA PHE A 15 -19.19 -17.09 -11.15
C PHE A 15 -18.71 -16.40 -9.87
N ASN A 16 -19.33 -16.70 -8.73
CA ASN A 16 -18.95 -16.12 -7.44
C ASN A 16 -17.60 -16.66 -6.94
N ILE A 17 -17.32 -17.96 -7.19
CA ILE A 17 -16.07 -18.60 -6.77
C ILE A 17 -14.89 -18.16 -7.66
N TYR A 18 -15.09 -18.00 -8.97
CA TYR A 18 -14.02 -17.51 -9.87
C TYR A 18 -13.65 -16.04 -9.60
N SER A 19 -14.62 -15.19 -9.23
CA SER A 19 -14.36 -13.83 -8.76
C SER A 19 -13.53 -13.79 -7.47
N TYR A 20 -13.74 -14.76 -6.56
CA TYR A 20 -13.00 -14.89 -5.31
C TYR A 20 -11.55 -15.36 -5.51
N LEU A 21 -11.30 -16.21 -6.52
CA LEU A 21 -9.99 -16.77 -6.80
C LEU A 21 -9.07 -15.83 -7.60
N TYR A 22 -9.61 -14.83 -8.31
CA TYR A 22 -8.84 -13.94 -9.19
C TYR A 22 -8.46 -12.57 -8.58
N ASN A 23 -8.75 -12.35 -7.30
CA ASN A 23 -8.46 -11.08 -6.63
C ASN A 23 -8.02 -11.31 -5.18
N MET A 24 -7.01 -12.17 -4.97
CA MET A 24 -6.30 -12.18 -3.68
C MET A 24 -5.47 -10.91 -3.56
N LYS A 25 -6.18 -9.80 -3.28
CA LYS A 25 -5.59 -8.59 -2.72
C LYS A 25 -5.07 -8.97 -1.34
N THR A 26 -3.76 -9.09 -1.20
CA THR A 26 -3.16 -9.27 0.11
C THR A 26 -3.24 -7.95 0.86
N ILE A 27 -4.26 -7.82 1.71
CA ILE A 27 -4.40 -6.70 2.63
C ILE A 27 -3.39 -6.92 3.76
N ILE A 28 -2.42 -6.01 3.88
CA ILE A 28 -1.45 -6.04 4.95
C ILE A 28 -1.94 -5.24 6.13
N LYS A 29 -1.55 -5.68 7.33
CA LYS A 29 -1.80 -4.91 8.54
C LYS A 29 -1.01 -3.60 8.52
N PRO A 30 -1.62 -2.43 8.80
CA PRO A 30 -0.94 -1.15 8.78
C PRO A 30 0.26 -1.07 9.74
N GLU A 31 0.28 -1.87 10.81
CA GLU A 31 1.43 -1.96 11.72
C GLU A 31 2.73 -2.33 11.00
N ASN A 32 2.63 -3.12 9.92
CA ASN A 32 3.78 -3.52 9.12
C ASN A 32 4.41 -2.33 8.38
N LEU A 33 3.69 -1.22 8.18
CA LEU A 33 4.26 -0.04 7.52
C LEU A 33 5.20 0.75 8.44
N ARG A 34 5.30 0.42 9.73
CA ARG A 34 6.28 1.06 10.64
C ARG A 34 7.71 0.98 10.10
N PHE A 35 8.03 -0.09 9.36
CA PHE A 35 9.35 -0.29 8.77
C PHE A 35 9.66 0.69 7.63
N LEU A 36 8.67 1.42 7.10
CA LEU A 36 8.88 2.56 6.21
C LEU A 36 9.53 3.75 6.91
N PHE A 37 9.65 3.74 8.25
CA PHE A 37 10.32 4.77 9.03
C PHE A 37 11.73 4.40 9.51
N ARG A 38 12.20 3.19 9.18
CA ARG A 38 13.53 2.71 9.59
C ARG A 38 14.66 3.53 8.99
N GLU A 39 15.73 3.71 9.75
CA GLU A 39 16.99 4.34 9.32
C GLU A 39 17.78 3.42 8.39
N LYS A 40 17.31 3.26 7.16
CA LYS A 40 17.95 2.45 6.12
C LYS A 40 17.69 3.02 4.74
N ASN A 41 18.76 3.14 3.95
CA ASN A 41 18.66 3.48 2.53
C ASN A 41 17.84 2.40 1.82
N ASN A 42 16.80 2.82 1.12
CA ASN A 42 15.95 1.90 0.38
C ASN A 42 15.25 2.57 -0.80
N ASN A 43 14.90 1.76 -1.80
CA ASN A 43 14.17 2.19 -2.98
C ASN A 43 12.66 1.90 -2.90
N GLY A 44 12.22 1.23 -1.82
CA GLY A 44 10.84 0.82 -1.58
C GLY A 44 10.29 -0.21 -2.55
N ALA A 45 9.12 -0.73 -2.22
CA ALA A 45 8.22 -1.33 -3.19
C ALA A 45 6.95 -0.49 -3.36
N GLU A 46 6.16 -0.90 -4.33
CA GLU A 46 4.89 -0.30 -4.67
C GLU A 46 3.80 -0.88 -3.77
N PHE A 47 2.92 -0.02 -3.29
CA PHE A 47 1.77 -0.43 -2.50
C PHE A 47 0.59 0.48 -2.76
N THR A 48 -0.59 -0.10 -2.76
CA THR A 48 -1.86 0.60 -2.97
C THR A 48 -2.49 0.89 -1.62
N VAL A 49 -2.92 2.13 -1.44
CA VAL A 49 -3.76 2.56 -0.31
C VAL A 49 -5.13 2.85 -0.87
N LYS A 50 -6.14 2.16 -0.35
CA LYS A 50 -7.54 2.39 -0.69
C LYS A 50 -8.31 2.94 0.50
N SER A 51 -8.98 4.06 0.30
CA SER A 51 -9.88 4.66 1.29
C SER A 51 -11.18 3.88 1.37
N LEU A 52 -11.54 3.39 2.56
CA LEU A 52 -12.83 2.73 2.82
C LEU A 52 -14.00 3.73 2.78
N LYS A 53 -13.74 5.00 3.09
CA LYS A 53 -14.76 6.06 3.08
C LYS A 53 -15.17 6.47 1.67
N THR A 54 -14.21 6.61 0.76
CA THR A 54 -14.45 7.16 -0.60
C THR A 54 -14.32 6.12 -1.70
N ASN A 55 -13.88 4.90 -1.35
CA ASN A 55 -13.54 3.83 -2.29
C ASN A 55 -12.52 4.24 -3.37
N LYS A 56 -11.71 5.27 -3.09
CA LYS A 56 -10.63 5.73 -3.98
C LYS A 56 -9.33 5.09 -3.54
N ASP A 57 -8.51 4.70 -4.50
CA ASP A 57 -7.20 4.16 -4.25
C ASP A 57 -6.10 4.91 -5.01
N TYR A 58 -4.89 4.84 -4.45
CA TYR A 58 -3.68 5.36 -5.03
C TYR A 58 -2.55 4.37 -4.79
N THR A 59 -1.72 4.14 -5.80
CA THR A 59 -0.52 3.33 -5.67
C THR A 59 0.69 4.24 -5.46
N PHE A 60 1.42 3.98 -4.38
CA PHE A 60 2.58 4.76 -3.96
C PHE A 60 3.84 3.92 -3.97
N LYS A 61 4.97 4.61 -4.05
CA LYS A 61 6.30 4.05 -3.78
C LYS A 61 7.04 4.96 -2.84
N ILE A 62 7.59 4.40 -1.76
CA ILE A 62 8.30 5.15 -0.73
C ILE A 62 9.75 4.70 -0.70
N SER A 63 10.67 5.65 -0.88
CA SER A 63 12.11 5.41 -0.78
C SER A 63 12.69 6.26 0.35
N ARG A 64 13.70 5.75 1.04
CA ARG A 64 14.45 6.51 2.06
C ARG A 64 15.91 6.65 1.69
N SER A 65 16.45 7.82 1.99
CA SER A 65 17.87 8.10 1.86
C SER A 65 18.38 8.93 3.03
N LEU A 66 19.62 8.66 3.43
CA LEU A 66 20.38 9.50 4.35
C LEU A 66 21.10 10.58 3.54
N TRP A 67 20.89 11.84 3.88
CA TRP A 67 21.60 12.98 3.29
C TRP A 67 21.89 14.02 4.37
N ASN A 68 23.14 14.47 4.47
CA ASN A 68 23.57 15.45 5.47
C ASN A 68 23.08 15.09 6.88
N GLU A 69 23.33 13.83 7.30
CA GLU A 69 22.94 13.26 8.60
C GLU A 69 21.43 13.22 8.89
N LYS A 70 20.58 13.55 7.91
CA LYS A 70 19.12 13.53 8.04
C LYS A 70 18.51 12.48 7.12
N TRP A 71 17.56 11.71 7.66
CA TRP A 71 16.77 10.77 6.88
C TRP A 71 15.63 11.47 6.14
N TYR A 72 15.53 11.21 4.85
CA TYR A 72 14.46 11.72 3.99
C TYR A 72 13.54 10.58 3.58
N THR A 73 12.23 10.83 3.63
CA THR A 73 11.19 9.89 3.17
C THR A 73 10.58 10.42 1.88
N HIS A 74 11.03 9.92 0.74
CA HIS A 74 10.55 10.36 -0.56
C HIS A 74 9.35 9.53 -1.00
N VAL A 75 8.33 10.18 -1.53
CA VAL A 75 7.08 9.57 -1.96
C VAL A 75 6.90 9.80 -3.46
N LYS A 76 6.54 8.73 -4.16
CA LYS A 76 6.07 8.75 -5.55
C LYS A 76 4.66 8.20 -5.63
N VAL A 77 3.88 8.66 -6.61
CA VAL A 77 2.53 8.17 -6.90
C VAL A 77 2.45 7.72 -8.35
N GLU A 78 1.71 6.65 -8.61
CA GLU A 78 1.42 6.10 -9.93
C GLU A 78 0.44 7.00 -10.70
N GLN A 79 0.68 7.19 -12.01
CA GLN A 79 -0.16 8.00 -12.91
C GLN A 79 -0.64 7.25 -14.18
N GLY A 80 -0.61 5.92 -14.15
CA GLY A 80 -0.92 5.03 -15.27
C GLY A 80 0.30 4.23 -15.74
N TYR A 81 0.06 2.96 -16.06
CA TYR A 81 1.05 2.03 -16.64
C TYR A 81 2.40 1.98 -15.91
N GLN A 82 2.39 2.00 -14.58
CA GLN A 82 3.61 1.98 -13.75
C GLN A 82 4.48 3.25 -13.90
N ASP A 83 3.93 4.35 -14.41
CA ASP A 83 4.59 5.66 -14.40
C ASP A 83 4.50 6.28 -13.00
N TYR A 84 5.61 6.23 -12.26
CA TYR A 84 5.70 6.78 -10.91
C TYR A 84 6.32 8.17 -10.91
N LYS A 85 5.49 9.18 -10.68
CA LYS A 85 5.95 10.56 -10.52
C LYS A 85 6.28 10.89 -9.08
N ARG A 86 7.36 11.64 -8.89
CA ARG A 86 7.73 12.16 -7.58
C ARG A 86 6.64 13.09 -7.08
N LEU A 87 6.08 12.75 -5.92
CA LEU A 87 5.10 13.57 -5.22
C LEU A 87 5.77 14.53 -4.25
N GLY A 88 6.86 14.11 -3.60
CA GLY A 88 7.63 14.97 -2.71
C GLY A 88 8.34 14.19 -1.61
N THR A 89 8.63 14.85 -0.50
CA THR A 89 9.19 14.29 0.72
C THR A 89 8.18 14.46 1.85
N PHE A 90 7.96 13.41 2.64
CA PHE A 90 7.20 13.49 3.88
C PHE A 90 8.03 14.18 4.97
N ALA A 91 7.56 15.33 5.45
CA ALA A 91 8.16 16.11 6.52
C ALA A 91 7.04 16.83 7.29
N ASP A 92 7.15 16.90 8.62
CA ASP A 92 6.20 17.62 9.49
C ASP A 92 4.73 17.26 9.24
N GLY A 93 4.48 15.97 8.97
CA GLY A 93 3.15 15.43 8.73
C GLY A 93 2.55 15.72 7.35
N GLN A 94 3.31 16.29 6.42
CA GLN A 94 2.85 16.70 5.09
C GLN A 94 3.80 16.21 4.00
N ILE A 95 3.32 16.18 2.74
CA ILE A 95 4.20 16.01 1.58
C ILE A 95 4.63 17.40 1.10
N THR A 96 5.94 17.59 0.99
CA THR A 96 6.53 18.82 0.49
C THR A 96 7.42 18.55 -0.73
N ASP A 97 7.40 19.46 -1.70
CA ASP A 97 8.37 19.49 -2.79
C ASP A 97 8.99 20.89 -2.87
N LYS A 98 10.32 20.96 -2.93
CA LYS A 98 11.07 22.22 -2.90
C LYS A 98 10.61 23.20 -1.80
N LYS A 99 10.33 22.67 -0.60
CA LYS A 99 9.82 23.40 0.59
C LYS A 99 8.39 23.93 0.49
N GLN A 100 7.64 23.60 -0.56
CA GLN A 100 6.22 23.92 -0.69
C GLN A 100 5.36 22.69 -0.41
N VAL A 101 4.20 22.91 0.22
CA VAL A 101 3.24 21.85 0.49
C VAL A 101 2.58 21.43 -0.82
N VAL A 102 2.54 20.12 -1.07
CA VAL A 102 1.91 19.56 -2.27
C VAL A 102 0.44 19.32 -1.99
N ASP A 103 -0.42 20.19 -2.52
CA ASP A 103 -1.87 20.10 -2.33
C ASP A 103 -2.55 19.30 -3.45
N THR A 104 -2.46 17.97 -3.35
CA THR A 104 -3.22 17.05 -4.21
C THR A 104 -3.94 16.00 -3.38
N PRO A 105 -5.03 15.38 -3.88
CA PRO A 105 -5.72 14.30 -3.17
C PRO A 105 -4.80 13.14 -2.80
N ALA A 106 -3.89 12.74 -3.70
CA ALA A 106 -2.91 11.70 -3.45
C ALA A 106 -1.92 12.09 -2.33
N ALA A 107 -1.42 13.33 -2.34
CA ALA A 107 -0.53 13.85 -1.31
C ALA A 107 -1.20 13.91 0.06
N LYS A 108 -2.46 14.37 0.13
CA LYS A 108 -3.26 14.37 1.35
C LYS A 108 -3.50 12.95 1.88
N ALA A 109 -3.81 12.02 0.99
CA ALA A 109 -4.06 10.62 1.34
C ALA A 109 -2.82 9.97 1.96
N ILE A 110 -1.67 10.02 1.28
CA ILE A 110 -0.45 9.40 1.79
C ILE A 110 0.12 10.14 3.01
N ALA A 111 0.01 11.47 3.07
CA ALA A 111 0.39 12.23 4.27
C ALA A 111 -0.44 11.80 5.48
N TRP A 112 -1.75 11.60 5.32
CA TRP A 112 -2.60 11.14 6.41
C TRP A 112 -2.20 9.75 6.91
N VAL A 113 -1.94 8.80 5.99
CA VAL A 113 -1.47 7.45 6.35
C VAL A 113 -0.15 7.52 7.11
N LEU A 114 0.82 8.25 6.57
CA LEU A 114 2.15 8.39 7.18
C LEU A 114 2.09 9.06 8.56
N ARG A 115 1.20 10.04 8.76
CA ARG A 115 0.95 10.64 10.09
C ARG A 115 0.42 9.62 11.10
N GLN A 116 -0.53 8.77 10.70
CA GLN A 116 -1.07 7.76 11.61
C GLN A 116 -0.01 6.73 11.98
N ILE A 117 0.81 6.29 11.02
CA ILE A 117 1.93 5.38 11.27
C ILE A 117 2.95 6.02 12.22
N SER A 118 3.38 7.26 11.94
CA SER A 118 4.36 7.95 12.80
C SER A 118 3.83 8.25 14.20
N GLY A 119 2.52 8.46 14.33
CA GLY A 119 1.85 8.66 15.61
C GLY A 119 1.47 7.37 16.34
N GLY A 120 1.65 6.19 15.73
CA GLY A 120 1.27 4.91 16.31
C GLY A 120 -0.25 4.63 16.36
N ASP A 121 -1.07 5.42 15.66
CA ASP A 121 -2.54 5.25 15.64
C ASP A 121 -2.97 4.27 14.54
N TYR A 122 -2.67 2.98 14.76
CA TYR A 122 -3.02 1.92 13.83
C TYR A 122 -4.52 1.60 13.82
N SER A 123 -5.25 1.93 14.88
CA SER A 123 -6.71 1.76 14.94
C SER A 123 -7.41 2.61 13.88
N LYS A 124 -7.02 3.88 13.74
CA LYS A 124 -7.55 4.74 12.68
C LYS A 124 -7.23 4.21 11.28
N LEU A 125 -6.03 3.67 11.06
CA LEU A 125 -5.67 3.08 9.77
C LEU A 125 -6.56 1.88 9.45
N ASN A 126 -6.64 0.91 10.36
CA ASN A 126 -7.41 -0.32 10.18
C ASN A 126 -8.90 -0.05 9.86
N ASN A 127 -9.46 1.02 10.42
CA ASN A 127 -10.88 1.36 10.22
C ASN A 127 -11.15 2.21 8.96
N ASN A 128 -10.14 2.79 8.32
CA ASN A 128 -10.34 3.77 7.25
C ASN A 128 -9.65 3.43 5.94
N VAL A 129 -8.64 2.56 5.94
CA VAL A 129 -7.88 2.23 4.73
C VAL A 129 -7.56 0.73 4.61
N GLU A 130 -7.55 0.25 3.39
CA GLU A 130 -6.95 -1.03 3.01
C GLU A 130 -5.59 -0.75 2.38
N ILE A 131 -4.57 -1.53 2.75
CA ILE A 131 -3.21 -1.37 2.23
C ILE A 131 -2.78 -2.68 1.60
N MET A 132 -2.30 -2.64 0.36
CA MET A 132 -1.99 -3.81 -0.44
C MET A 132 -0.61 -3.66 -1.07
N HIS A 133 0.20 -4.71 -1.04
CA HIS A 133 1.51 -4.74 -1.70
C HIS A 133 1.42 -5.44 -3.06
N THR A 134 2.35 -5.16 -3.98
CA THR A 134 2.37 -5.77 -5.33
C THR A 134 3.23 -7.03 -5.43
N GLY A 135 3.42 -7.75 -4.32
CA GLY A 135 4.28 -8.94 -4.26
C GLY A 135 5.76 -8.68 -3.99
N ALA A 136 6.14 -7.44 -3.65
CA ALA A 136 7.51 -7.08 -3.26
C ALA A 136 7.57 -6.49 -1.83
N CYS A 137 8.72 -6.66 -1.18
CA CYS A 137 8.99 -6.17 0.16
C CYS A 137 8.94 -4.63 0.19
N LEU A 138 8.03 -4.08 0.99
CA LEU A 138 7.83 -2.63 1.11
C LEU A 138 9.07 -1.86 1.54
N VAL A 139 10.03 -2.53 2.19
CA VAL A 139 11.31 -1.95 2.59
C VAL A 139 12.32 -2.05 1.45
N CYS A 140 12.75 -3.25 1.06
CA CYS A 140 13.90 -3.41 0.17
C CYS A 140 13.57 -3.56 -1.33
N GLY A 141 12.30 -3.69 -1.70
CA GLY A 141 11.87 -3.87 -3.09
C GLY A 141 12.04 -5.28 -3.66
N LYS A 142 12.64 -6.23 -2.93
CA LYS A 142 12.80 -7.62 -3.40
C LYS A 142 11.47 -8.36 -3.40
N LYS A 143 11.28 -9.29 -4.35
CA LYS A 143 10.09 -10.17 -4.43
C LYS A 143 9.90 -10.95 -3.13
N LEU A 144 8.65 -11.06 -2.68
CA LEU A 144 8.24 -11.86 -1.54
C LEU A 144 7.97 -13.29 -2.01
N THR A 145 8.53 -14.28 -1.32
CA THR A 145 8.55 -15.68 -1.79
C THR A 145 7.93 -16.66 -0.81
N ASP A 146 7.93 -16.34 0.47
CA ASP A 146 7.29 -17.14 1.53
C ASP A 146 5.95 -16.52 1.97
N ALA A 147 5.06 -17.37 2.46
CA ALA A 147 3.71 -16.99 2.85
C ALA A 147 3.67 -15.90 3.93
N GLU A 148 4.52 -16.01 4.95
CA GLU A 148 4.61 -15.02 6.03
C GLU A 148 5.03 -13.64 5.50
N SER A 149 6.02 -13.61 4.62
CA SER A 149 6.48 -12.35 4.01
C SER A 149 5.44 -11.76 3.07
N ILE A 150 4.67 -12.58 2.35
CA ILE A 150 3.52 -12.13 1.56
C ILE A 150 2.45 -11.53 2.49
N GLU A 151 2.03 -12.24 3.52
CA GLU A 151 1.03 -11.76 4.50
C GLU A 151 1.44 -10.42 5.13
N HIS A 152 2.72 -10.26 5.47
CA HIS A 152 3.21 -9.04 6.09
C HIS A 152 3.58 -7.92 5.10
N GLY A 153 3.76 -8.24 3.81
CA GLY A 153 4.33 -7.32 2.82
C GLY A 153 5.82 -7.02 3.01
N ILE A 154 6.52 -7.79 3.87
CA ILE A 154 7.91 -7.53 4.26
C ILE A 154 8.71 -8.83 4.27
N GLY A 155 9.84 -8.82 3.55
CA GLY A 155 10.72 -9.98 3.45
C GLY A 155 11.47 -10.32 4.75
N PRO A 156 11.99 -11.55 4.88
CA PRO A 156 12.57 -12.08 6.13
C PRO A 156 13.76 -11.25 6.64
N VAL A 157 14.58 -10.73 5.73
CA VAL A 157 15.76 -9.89 6.07
C VAL A 157 15.37 -8.46 6.51
N CYS A 158 14.15 -8.02 6.21
CA CYS A 158 13.69 -6.66 6.56
C CYS A 158 12.85 -6.63 7.83
N ARG A 159 12.26 -7.76 8.22
CA ARG A 159 11.53 -7.94 9.49
C ARG A 159 12.46 -8.23 10.68
N SER A 160 13.67 -8.75 10.41
CA SER A 160 14.76 -8.91 11.39
C SER A 160 15.40 -7.58 11.77
#